data_AF-A0A378VW32-F1
#
_entry.id   AF-A0A378VW32-F1
#
_cell.length_a   1.000
_cell.length_b   1.000
_cell.length_c   1.000
_cell.angle_alpha   90.00
_cell.angle_beta   90.00
_cell.angle_gamma   90.00
#
_symmetry.space_group_name_H-M   'P 1'
#
loop_
_entity.id
_entity.type
_entity.pdbx_description
1 polymer ?
#
loop_
_entity_poly.entity_id
_entity_poly.type
_entity_poly.pdbx_seq_one_letter_code
_entity_poly.pdbx_strand_id
1 'polypeptide(L)'
;MILVLLGLFPVVGRAFTTIPSPVLGGAMVLMFGLIAIAGVRILVGHGIRRREAVIAATSVGLGLGVGFEPEVFKNLPVLFQNSISGGGITAVLLNLVLPEDKPRRRSSLIPTIWNTDFENECRLKRNPCFRRHCF
;
A
#
# COMPACT_ATOMS: atom_id res chain seq x y z
N MET A 1 -21.20 14.07 -6.63
CA MET A 1 -21.86 15.33 -7.05
C MET A 1 -20.89 16.50 -7.04
N ILE A 2 -20.19 16.78 -5.92
CA ILE A 2 -19.21 17.88 -5.86
C ILE A 2 -18.08 17.75 -6.92
N LEU A 3 -17.52 16.54 -7.10
CA LEU A 3 -16.50 16.27 -8.14
C LEU A 3 -17.02 16.47 -9.57
N VAL A 4 -18.31 16.24 -9.81
CA VAL A 4 -18.95 16.41 -11.13
C VAL A 4 -19.13 17.90 -11.44
N LEU A 5 -19.57 18.68 -10.44
CA LEU A 5 -19.71 20.14 -10.55
C LEU A 5 -18.34 20.83 -10.72
N LEU A 6 -17.31 20.40 -10.00
CA LEU A 6 -15.94 20.94 -10.15
C LEU A 6 -15.28 20.53 -11.48
N GLY A 7 -15.63 19.36 -12.03
CA GLY A 7 -15.13 18.91 -13.34
C GLY A 7 -15.78 19.60 -14.54
N LEU A 8 -17.02 20.09 -14.40
CA LEU A 8 -17.75 20.78 -15.46
C LEU A 8 -17.29 22.25 -15.64
N PHE A 9 -16.69 22.85 -14.61
CA PHE A 9 -16.14 24.21 -14.68
C PHE A 9 -14.69 24.19 -15.21
N PRO A 10 -14.42 24.66 -16.45
CA PRO A 10 -13.09 24.61 -17.06
C PRO A 10 -12.05 25.49 -16.34
N VAL A 11 -12.51 26.41 -15.48
CA VAL A 11 -11.67 27.28 -14.63
C VAL A 11 -10.78 26.46 -13.69
N VAL A 12 -11.33 25.40 -13.09
CA VAL A 12 -10.61 24.53 -12.16
C VAL A 12 -9.57 23.68 -12.92
N GLY A 13 -9.92 23.20 -14.12
CA GLY A 13 -9.00 22.46 -14.99
C GLY A 13 -7.76 23.28 -15.39
N ARG A 14 -7.92 24.58 -15.68
CA ARG A 14 -6.78 25.47 -16.01
C ARG A 14 -5.81 25.62 -14.83
N ALA A 15 -6.32 25.72 -13.60
CA ALA A 15 -5.48 25.77 -12.40
C ALA A 15 -4.69 24.46 -12.19
N PHE A 16 -5.28 23.31 -12.49
CA PHE A 16 -4.57 22.03 -12.45
C PHE A 16 -3.46 21.92 -13.51
N THR A 17 -3.67 22.46 -14.71
CA THR A 17 -2.62 22.45 -15.75
C THR A 17 -1.43 23.36 -15.45
N THR A 18 -1.58 24.35 -14.56
CA THR A 18 -0.46 25.17 -14.09
C THR A 18 0.40 24.48 -13.03
N ILE A 19 -0.03 23.33 -12.50
CA ILE A 19 0.78 22.54 -11.56
C ILE A 19 1.93 21.90 -12.35
N PRO A 20 3.19 22.20 -12.00
CA PRO A 20 4.33 21.72 -12.74
C PRO A 20 4.51 20.21 -12.50
N SER A 21 4.88 19.48 -13.55
CA SER A 21 5.10 18.02 -13.54
C SER A 21 5.95 17.49 -12.36
N PRO A 22 6.97 18.20 -11.86
CA PRO A 22 7.76 17.74 -10.70
C PRO A 22 6.93 17.52 -9.42
N VAL A 23 5.86 18.29 -9.20
CA VAL A 23 5.03 18.17 -7.99
C VAL A 23 4.13 16.94 -8.06
N LEU A 24 3.57 16.65 -9.23
CA LEU A 24 2.77 15.44 -9.44
C LEU A 24 3.60 14.18 -9.23
N GLY A 25 4.86 14.19 -9.69
CA GLY A 25 5.81 13.10 -9.42
C GLY A 25 6.04 12.89 -7.92
N GLY A 26 6.31 13.96 -7.17
CA GLY A 26 6.50 13.89 -5.71
C GLY A 26 5.27 13.36 -4.97
N ALA A 27 4.07 13.82 -5.35
CA ALA A 27 2.83 13.33 -4.77
C ALA A 27 2.63 11.82 -5.01
N MET A 28 2.90 11.34 -6.23
CA MET A 28 2.81 9.91 -6.56
C MET A 28 3.82 9.06 -5.78
N VAL A 29 5.08 9.51 -5.67
CA VAL A 29 6.13 8.79 -4.92
C VAL A 29 5.73 8.64 -3.45
N LEU A 30 5.19 9.70 -2.83
CA LEU A 30 4.68 9.63 -1.46
C LEU A 30 3.53 8.62 -1.34
N MET A 31 2.58 8.62 -2.27
CA MET A 31 1.46 7.67 -2.25
C MET A 31 1.95 6.22 -2.39
N PHE A 32 2.80 5.93 -3.37
CA PHE A 32 3.36 4.58 -3.54
C PHE A 32 4.21 4.16 -2.33
N GLY A 33 4.99 5.06 -1.75
CA GLY A 33 5.75 4.80 -0.53
C GLY A 33 4.86 4.46 0.67
N LEU A 34 3.80 5.23 0.90
CA LEU A 34 2.85 4.98 1.99
C LEU A 34 2.09 3.66 1.79
N ILE A 35 1.67 3.36 0.56
CA ILE A 35 1.00 2.09 0.22
C ILE A 35 1.95 0.91 0.49
N ALA A 36 3.22 1.02 0.09
CA ALA A 36 4.22 -0.01 0.36
C ALA A 36 4.44 -0.23 1.87
N ILE A 37 4.59 0.86 2.64
CA ILE A 37 4.74 0.80 4.10
C ILE A 37 3.50 0.16 4.74
N ALA A 38 2.29 0.55 4.34
CA ALA A 38 1.05 -0.02 4.85
C ALA A 38 0.99 -1.53 4.59
N GLY A 39 1.38 -1.99 3.39
CA GLY A 39 1.48 -3.41 3.05
C GLY A 39 2.43 -4.17 3.97
N VAL A 40 3.64 -3.65 4.19
CA VAL A 40 4.63 -4.26 5.08
C VAL A 40 4.13 -4.29 6.53
N ARG A 41 3.51 -3.20 7.01
CA ARG A 41 2.92 -3.12 8.36
C ARG A 41 1.84 -4.18 8.57
N ILE A 42 0.97 -4.39 7.59
CA ILE A 42 -0.04 -5.45 7.63
C ILE A 42 0.64 -6.82 7.73
N LEU A 43 1.66 -7.09 6.91
CA LEU A 43 2.35 -8.38 6.92
C LEU A 43 3.04 -8.66 8.26
N VAL A 44 3.74 -7.67 8.82
CA VAL A 44 4.44 -7.77 10.11
C VAL A 44 3.46 -7.88 11.28
N GLY A 45 2.32 -7.17 11.23
CA GLY A 45 1.30 -7.17 12.28
C GLY A 45 0.65 -8.54 12.53
N HIS A 46 0.68 -9.45 11.55
CA HIS A 46 0.15 -10.81 11.67
C HIS A 46 1.18 -11.85 12.18
N GLY A 47 2.41 -11.42 12.48
CA GLY A 47 3.52 -12.28 12.87
C GLY A 47 4.07 -13.10 11.71
N ILE A 48 5.15 -12.64 11.09
CA ILE A 48 5.79 -13.35 9.97
C ILE A 48 6.51 -14.59 10.51
N ARG A 49 6.10 -15.80 10.08
CA ARG A 49 6.91 -17.01 10.22
C ARG A 49 7.59 -17.30 8.89
N ARG A 50 8.38 -18.38 8.86
CA ARG A 50 9.13 -18.81 7.68
C ARG A 50 8.24 -19.01 6.43
N ARG A 51 7.04 -19.58 6.57
CA ARG A 51 6.10 -19.79 5.45
C ARG A 51 5.64 -18.46 4.85
N GLU A 52 5.13 -17.56 5.67
CA GLU A 52 4.58 -16.28 5.21
C GLU A 52 5.67 -15.36 4.66
N ALA A 53 6.88 -15.43 5.23
CA ALA A 53 8.06 -14.75 4.70
C ALA A 53 8.40 -15.22 3.28
N VAL A 54 8.41 -16.55 3.05
CA VAL A 54 8.71 -17.12 1.73
C VAL A 54 7.64 -16.73 0.72
N ILE A 55 6.35 -16.83 1.07
CA ILE A 55 5.23 -16.43 0.20
C ILE A 55 5.36 -14.95 -0.18
N ALA A 56 5.57 -14.08 0.80
CA ALA A 56 5.71 -12.64 0.56
C ALA A 56 6.94 -12.32 -0.31
N ALA A 57 8.12 -12.85 0.04
CA ALA A 57 9.35 -12.60 -0.70
C ALA A 57 9.27 -13.07 -2.16
N THR A 58 8.76 -14.28 -2.39
CA THR A 58 8.59 -14.80 -3.76
C THR A 58 7.52 -14.05 -4.54
N SER A 59 6.39 -13.69 -3.93
CA SER A 59 5.34 -12.91 -4.61
C SER A 59 5.80 -11.51 -5.03
N VAL A 60 6.58 -10.83 -4.19
CA VAL A 60 7.13 -9.51 -4.49
C VAL A 60 8.23 -9.63 -5.52
N GLY A 61 9.10 -10.64 -5.41
CA GLY A 61 10.14 -10.93 -6.40
C GLY A 61 9.57 -11.22 -7.79
N LEU A 62 8.52 -12.06 -7.88
CA LEU A 62 7.82 -12.35 -9.14
C LEU A 62 7.07 -11.14 -9.68
N GLY A 63 6.36 -10.39 -8.82
CA GLY A 63 5.66 -9.17 -9.24
C GLY A 63 6.60 -8.13 -9.83
N LEU A 64 7.75 -7.89 -9.19
CA LEU A 64 8.79 -7.00 -9.71
C LEU A 64 9.42 -7.58 -10.98
N GLY A 65 9.67 -8.89 -11.03
CA GLY A 65 10.25 -9.58 -12.19
C GLY A 65 9.41 -9.44 -13.46
N VAL A 66 8.08 -9.60 -13.36
CA VAL A 66 7.14 -9.37 -14.47
C VAL A 66 7.19 -7.92 -14.97
N GLY A 67 7.48 -6.97 -14.09
CA GLY A 67 7.64 -5.56 -14.45
C GLY A 67 8.94 -5.24 -15.18
N PHE A 68 10.01 -6.01 -14.97
CA PHE A 68 11.30 -5.80 -15.63
C PHE A 68 11.34 -6.37 -17.06
N GLU A 69 10.71 -7.51 -17.29
CA GLU A 69 10.69 -8.17 -18.60
C GLU A 69 9.28 -8.70 -18.94
N PRO A 70 8.40 -7.84 -19.48
CA PRO A 70 7.03 -8.23 -19.80
C PRO A 70 6.93 -9.09 -21.08
N GLU A 71 7.97 -9.16 -21.92
CA GLU A 71 7.88 -9.88 -23.20
C GLU A 71 7.84 -11.40 -23.02
N VAL A 72 8.51 -11.91 -21.99
CA VAL A 72 8.51 -13.35 -21.63
C VAL A 72 7.09 -13.81 -21.25
N PHE A 73 6.24 -12.91 -20.77
CA PHE A 73 4.87 -13.19 -20.34
C PHE A 73 3.80 -12.84 -21.39
N LYS A 74 4.17 -12.46 -22.62
CA LYS A 74 3.22 -12.13 -23.70
C LYS A 74 2.29 -13.28 -24.08
N ASN A 75 2.74 -14.53 -23.92
CA ASN A 75 1.95 -15.73 -24.22
C ASN A 75 1.01 -16.17 -23.08
N LEU A 76 1.06 -15.50 -21.92
CA LEU A 76 0.19 -15.77 -20.78
C LEU A 76 -1.09 -14.92 -20.83
N PRO A 77 -2.18 -15.35 -20.15
CA PRO A 77 -3.42 -14.59 -20.12
C PRO A 77 -3.20 -13.18 -19.56
N VAL A 78 -3.99 -12.21 -20.05
CA VAL A 78 -3.87 -10.76 -19.75
C VAL A 78 -3.77 -10.41 -18.27
N LEU A 79 -4.27 -11.27 -17.38
CA LEU A 79 -4.18 -11.08 -15.93
C LEU A 79 -2.74 -11.15 -15.39
N PHE A 80 -1.83 -11.85 -16.07
CA PHE A 80 -0.41 -11.96 -15.67
C PHE A 80 0.48 -10.90 -16.31
N GLN A 81 -0.03 -10.10 -17.25
CA GLN A 81 0.74 -9.04 -17.88
C GLN A 81 0.96 -7.82 -16.96
N ASN A 82 0.17 -7.73 -15.87
CA ASN A 82 0.31 -6.68 -14.87
C ASN A 82 1.14 -7.18 -13.67
N SER A 83 2.20 -6.44 -13.30
CA SER A 83 3.08 -6.77 -12.16
C SER A 83 2.34 -6.93 -10.84
N ILE A 84 1.37 -6.04 -10.57
CA ILE A 84 0.57 -6.04 -9.34
C ILE A 84 -0.29 -7.32 -9.26
N SER A 85 -1.00 -7.63 -10.33
CA SER A 85 -1.85 -8.82 -10.42
C SER A 85 -1.02 -10.11 -10.42
N GLY A 86 0.09 -10.14 -11.16
CA GLY A 86 1.00 -11.28 -11.21
C GLY A 86 1.59 -11.62 -9.85
N GLY A 87 2.04 -10.63 -9.08
CA GLY A 87 2.50 -10.83 -7.70
C GLY A 87 1.39 -11.32 -6.76
N GLY A 88 0.20 -10.71 -6.83
CA GLY A 88 -0.95 -11.09 -6.02
C GLY A 88 -1.45 -12.52 -6.29
N ILE A 89 -1.58 -12.90 -7.56
CA ILE A 89 -1.97 -14.25 -7.97
C ILE A 89 -0.92 -15.26 -7.51
N THR A 90 0.37 -14.94 -7.66
CA THR A 90 1.47 -15.78 -7.17
C THR A 90 1.37 -16.00 -5.66
N ALA A 91 1.12 -14.93 -4.89
CA ALA A 91 0.97 -15.02 -3.44
C ALA A 91 -0.19 -15.96 -3.04
N VAL A 92 -1.35 -15.80 -3.69
CA VAL A 92 -2.52 -16.65 -3.45
C VAL A 92 -2.20 -18.09 -3.82
N LEU A 93 -1.61 -18.34 -4.99
CA LEU A 93 -1.26 -19.67 -5.47
C LEU A 93 -0.32 -20.38 -4.49
N LEU A 94 0.75 -19.70 -4.04
CA LEU A 94 1.69 -20.26 -3.06
C LEU A 94 1.04 -20.51 -1.69
N ASN A 95 0.09 -19.67 -1.29
CA ASN A 95 -0.67 -19.88 -0.07
C ASN A 95 -1.55 -21.14 -0.13
N LEU A 96 -2.08 -21.51 -1.31
CA LEU A 96 -2.82 -22.77 -1.48
C LEU A 96 -1.88 -23.99 -1.56
N VAL A 97 -0.75 -23.86 -2.24
CA VAL A 97 0.21 -24.97 -2.44
C VAL A 97 0.93 -25.34 -1.15
N LEU A 98 1.32 -24.37 -0.32
CA LEU A 98 1.93 -24.68 0.97
C LEU A 98 0.83 -24.98 2.01
N PRO A 99 0.78 -26.20 2.60
CA PRO A 99 -0.19 -26.51 3.64
C PRO A 99 0.06 -25.68 4.91
N GLU A 100 -1.03 -25.36 5.61
CA GLU A 100 -1.00 -24.51 6.81
C GLU A 100 -1.03 -25.37 8.07
N ASP A 101 0.14 -25.57 8.70
CA ASP A 101 0.28 -26.52 9.81
C ASP A 101 -0.36 -26.06 11.15
N LYS A 102 -0.85 -24.81 11.26
CA LYS A 102 -1.49 -24.30 12.48
C LYS A 102 -2.59 -23.29 12.15
N PRO A 103 -3.82 -23.43 12.71
CA PRO A 103 -4.87 -22.44 12.57
C PRO A 103 -4.39 -21.14 13.22
N ARG A 104 -4.11 -20.15 12.37
CA ARG A 104 -3.66 -18.82 12.79
C ARG A 104 -4.86 -18.10 13.40
N ARG A 105 -4.87 -17.89 14.72
CA ARG A 105 -5.83 -16.96 15.35
C ARG A 105 -5.65 -15.62 14.65
N ARG A 106 -6.65 -15.22 13.86
CA ARG A 106 -6.69 -13.97 13.13
C ARG A 106 -6.60 -12.85 14.16
N SER A 107 -5.40 -12.30 14.33
CA SER A 107 -5.12 -11.28 15.33
C SER A 107 -5.88 -10.02 14.92
N SER A 108 -6.98 -9.76 15.62
CA SER A 108 -7.81 -8.56 15.60
C SER A 108 -7.06 -7.34 16.17
N LEU A 109 -5.75 -7.22 15.93
CA LEU A 109 -4.84 -6.20 16.49
C LEU A 109 -4.54 -5.05 15.51
N ILE A 110 -5.06 -5.14 14.28
CA ILE A 110 -5.01 -4.05 13.29
C ILE A 110 -5.89 -2.82 13.64
N PRO A 111 -7.00 -2.90 14.40
CA PRO A 111 -7.67 -1.67 14.85
C PRO A 111 -6.94 -0.97 16.01
N THR A 112 -6.03 -1.64 16.73
CA THR A 112 -5.42 -1.06 17.93
C THR A 112 -4.30 -0.08 17.61
N ILE A 113 -3.42 -0.39 16.64
CA ILE A 113 -2.27 0.46 16.31
C ILE A 113 -2.71 1.84 15.78
N TRP A 114 -3.71 1.89 14.89
CA TRP A 114 -4.30 3.17 14.44
C TRP A 114 -5.00 3.94 15.56
N ASN A 115 -5.65 3.25 16.51
CA ASN A 115 -6.27 3.91 17.67
C ASN A 115 -5.22 4.51 18.60
N THR A 116 -4.10 3.83 18.89
CA THR A 116 -3.04 4.40 19.74
C THR A 116 -2.32 5.57 19.10
N ASP A 117 -2.07 5.58 17.78
CA ASP A 117 -1.47 6.76 17.10
C ASP A 117 -2.42 7.96 17.16
N PHE A 118 -3.71 7.77 16.85
CA PHE A 118 -4.70 8.85 16.97
C PHE A 118 -4.92 9.30 18.43
N GLU A 119 -4.93 8.38 19.39
CA GLU A 119 -5.14 8.70 20.80
C GLU A 119 -3.91 9.39 21.42
N ASN A 120 -2.70 9.00 21.04
CA ASN A 120 -1.46 9.67 21.44
C ASN A 120 -1.34 11.06 20.82
N GLU A 121 -1.71 11.24 19.56
CA GLU A 121 -1.74 12.55 18.92
C GLU A 121 -2.79 13.48 19.56
N CYS A 122 -3.97 12.95 19.90
CA CYS A 122 -5.01 13.68 20.60
C CYS A 122 -4.63 14.02 22.06
N ARG A 123 -3.84 13.16 22.75
CA ARG A 123 -3.21 13.46 24.05
C ARG A 123 -2.15 14.56 23.94
N LEU A 124 -1.26 14.47 22.95
CA LEU A 124 -0.19 15.46 22.74
C LEU A 124 -0.76 16.85 22.45
N LYS A 125 -1.81 16.94 21.62
CA LYS A 125 -2.49 18.20 21.32
C LYS A 125 -3.26 18.80 22.51
N ARG A 126 -3.62 17.98 23.51
CA ARG A 126 -4.27 18.40 24.76
C ARG A 126 -3.29 18.80 25.87
N ASN A 127 -2.00 18.45 25.76
CA ASN A 127 -1.01 18.81 26.77
C ASN A 127 -0.55 20.26 26.58
N PRO A 128 -0.82 21.19 27.53
CA PRO A 128 -0.41 22.58 27.41
C PRO A 128 1.13 22.77 27.39
N CYS A 129 1.90 21.80 27.90
CA CYS A 129 3.38 21.83 27.87
C CYS A 129 3.98 21.69 26.46
N PHE A 130 3.38 20.90 25.56
CA PHE A 130 3.98 20.63 24.24
C PHE A 130 3.77 21.79 23.24
N ARG A 131 2.71 22.58 23.45
CA ARG A 131 2.34 23.72 22.59
C ARG A 131 3.31 24.90 22.68
N ARG A 132 4.24 24.93 23.65
CA ARG A 132 5.24 26.01 23.81
C ARG A 132 6.60 25.73 23.15
N HIS A 133 6.86 24.51 22.70
CA HIS A 133 8.17 24.11 22.16
C HIS A 133 8.19 23.83 20.64
N CYS A 134 7.04 23.94 19.97
CA CYS A 134 6.95 24.00 18.51
C CYS A 134 6.65 25.44 18.09
N PHE A 135 7.71 26.24 17.98
CA PHE A 135 7.77 27.48 17.22
C PHE A 135 9.14 27.58 16.57
#